data_AF-A0A839UCQ3-F1
#
_entry.id   AF-A0A839UCQ3-F1
#
_cell.length_a   1.000
_cell.length_b   1.000
_cell.length_c   1.000
_cell.angle_alpha   90.00
_cell.angle_beta   90.00
_cell.angle_gamma   90.00
#
_symmetry.space_group_name_H-M   'P 1'
#
loop_
_entity.id
_entity.type
_entity.pdbx_description
1 polymer ?
#
loop_
_entity_poly.entity_id
_entity_poly.type
_entity_poly.pdbx_seq_one_letter_code
_entity_poly.pdbx_strand_id
1 'polypeptide(L)'
;MQRVVSFAMEERYFKEVRIMPSHPGRMRVVTSALQAAQLILTDWPIEESEILTATKHALVACLEGKLSAGSARFAFIQAAKEAGNYVDEPERGPSTGKSFRWHKSKLWRA
;
A
#
# COMPACT_ATOMS: atom_id res chain seq x y z
N MET A 1 -38.24 -12.90 5.71
CA MET A 1 -37.12 -12.51 6.60
C MET A 1 -35.83 -12.51 5.78
N GLN A 2 -35.55 -11.44 5.02
CA GLN A 2 -34.19 -11.24 4.50
C GLN A 2 -33.31 -10.90 5.71
N ARG A 3 -32.28 -11.71 5.96
CA ARG A 3 -31.17 -11.29 6.82
C ARG A 3 -30.65 -9.97 6.24
N VAL A 4 -30.81 -8.89 7.00
CA VAL A 4 -29.92 -7.73 6.85
C VAL A 4 -28.53 -8.27 7.18
N VAL A 5 -27.78 -8.64 6.14
CA VAL A 5 -26.34 -8.82 6.28
C VAL A 5 -25.81 -7.47 6.69
N SER A 6 -25.51 -7.32 7.96
CA SER A 6 -24.70 -6.21 8.47
C SER A 6 -23.41 -6.24 7.68
N PHE A 7 -23.31 -5.41 6.64
CA PHE A 7 -22.13 -5.28 5.81
C PHE A 7 -21.12 -4.46 6.61
N ALA A 8 -20.54 -5.07 7.64
CA ALA A 8 -19.43 -4.49 8.38
C ALA A 8 -18.22 -4.58 7.45
N MET A 9 -18.01 -3.52 6.64
CA MET A 9 -16.76 -3.34 5.90
C MET A 9 -15.69 -3.03 6.93
N GLU A 10 -14.94 -4.05 7.32
CA GLU A 10 -13.83 -3.88 8.24
C GLU A 10 -12.66 -3.26 7.48
N GLU A 11 -12.13 -2.15 7.98
CA GLU A 11 -10.93 -1.57 7.39
C GLU A 11 -9.74 -2.53 7.59
N ARG A 12 -9.13 -2.95 6.48
CA ARG A 12 -7.98 -3.84 6.47
C ARG A 12 -6.74 -3.09 6.00
N TYR A 13 -5.75 -3.03 6.87
CA TYR A 13 -4.48 -2.35 6.62
C TYR A 13 -3.44 -3.30 6.00
N PHE A 14 -2.58 -2.76 5.14
CA PHE A 14 -1.47 -3.47 4.52
C PHE A 14 -0.21 -2.58 4.45
N LYS A 15 0.94 -3.17 4.10
CA LYS A 15 2.18 -2.41 3.87
C LYS A 15 1.94 -1.32 2.81
N GLU A 16 2.44 -0.12 3.05
CA GLU A 16 2.21 1.02 2.16
C GLU A 16 2.43 0.72 0.67
N VAL A 17 1.59 1.32 -0.16
CA VAL A 17 1.70 1.37 -1.61
C VAL A 17 1.68 2.84 -2.01
N ARG A 18 2.67 3.26 -2.80
CA ARG A 18 2.78 4.64 -3.25
C ARG A 18 2.31 4.73 -4.70
N ILE A 19 1.47 5.71 -4.98
CA ILE A 19 1.00 5.98 -6.34
C ILE A 19 1.08 7.46 -6.68
N MET A 20 1.16 7.76 -7.97
CA MET A 20 1.15 9.10 -8.54
C MET A 20 -0.16 9.30 -9.33
N PRO A 21 -1.22 9.85 -8.73
CA PRO A 21 -2.48 10.07 -9.43
C PRO A 21 -2.34 11.03 -10.62
N SER A 22 -3.29 10.97 -11.57
CA SER A 22 -3.28 11.75 -12.82
C SER A 22 -3.27 13.25 -12.60
N HIS A 23 -3.89 13.73 -11.50
CA HIS A 23 -3.87 15.13 -11.13
C HIS A 23 -2.46 15.52 -10.62
N PRO A 24 -1.73 16.38 -11.34
CA PRO A 24 -0.36 16.71 -11.00
C PRO A 24 -0.32 17.42 -9.65
N GLY A 25 0.38 16.85 -8.68
CA GLY A 25 0.77 17.61 -7.49
C GLY A 25 1.22 16.83 -6.27
N ARG A 26 0.71 15.62 -6.01
CA ARG A 26 1.07 14.88 -4.79
C ARG A 26 1.03 13.36 -4.95
N MET A 27 2.16 12.72 -4.67
CA MET A 27 2.24 11.29 -4.38
C MET A 27 1.27 10.94 -3.26
N ARG A 28 0.53 9.84 -3.42
CA ARG A 28 -0.37 9.31 -2.40
C ARG A 28 0.22 8.04 -1.81
N VAL A 29 0.17 7.95 -0.49
CA VAL A 29 0.51 6.74 0.25
C VAL A 29 -0.80 6.06 0.64
N VAL A 30 -0.98 4.83 0.18
CA VAL A 30 -2.16 4.01 0.42
C VAL A 30 -1.80 2.90 1.40
N THR A 31 -2.51 2.82 2.52
CA THR A 31 -2.21 1.88 3.62
C THR A 31 -3.37 0.95 3.97
N SER A 32 -4.55 1.14 3.39
CA SER A 32 -5.72 0.29 3.63
C SER A 32 -6.47 -0.07 2.36
N ALA A 33 -7.20 -1.19 2.41
CA ALA A 33 -8.06 -1.65 1.32
C ALA A 33 -9.20 -0.68 1.02
N LEU A 34 -9.74 -0.01 2.05
CA LEU A 34 -10.80 0.99 1.88
C LEU A 34 -10.26 2.22 1.14
N GLN A 35 -9.09 2.71 1.52
CA GLN A 35 -8.43 3.82 0.85
C GLN A 35 -8.11 3.49 -0.61
N ALA A 36 -7.62 2.27 -0.89
CA ALA A 36 -7.37 1.80 -2.25
C ALA A 36 -8.66 1.75 -3.10
N ALA A 37 -9.75 1.23 -2.53
CA ALA A 37 -11.05 1.15 -3.21
C ALA A 37 -11.60 2.55 -3.53
N GLN A 38 -11.54 3.48 -2.57
CA GLN A 38 -11.96 4.86 -2.79
C GLN A 38 -11.17 5.50 -3.94
N LEU A 39 -9.85 5.30 -3.98
CA LEU A 39 -8.99 5.87 -5.00
C LEU A 39 -9.34 5.35 -6.40
N ILE A 40 -9.55 4.03 -6.54
CA ILE A 40 -10.01 3.42 -7.80
C ILE A 40 -11.33 4.03 -8.28
N LEU A 41 -12.23 4.41 -7.37
CA LEU A 41 -13.53 4.97 -7.70
C LEU A 41 -13.49 6.47 -8.02
N THR A 42 -12.55 7.22 -7.44
CA THR A 42 -12.55 8.69 -7.53
C THR A 42 -11.51 9.26 -8.49
N ASP A 43 -10.33 8.65 -8.59
CA ASP A 43 -9.16 9.26 -9.24
C ASP A 43 -8.23 8.17 -9.81
N TRP A 44 -8.79 7.34 -10.70
CA TRP A 44 -8.05 6.27 -11.39
C TRP A 44 -7.87 6.60 -12.88
N PRO A 45 -6.65 6.44 -13.45
CA PRO A 45 -6.35 6.85 -14.83
C PRO A 45 -6.96 5.97 -15.92
N ILE A 46 -7.38 4.75 -15.59
CA ILE A 46 -7.96 3.78 -16.54
C ILE A 46 -9.40 3.49 -16.14
N GLU A 47 -10.33 3.52 -17.09
CA GLU A 47 -11.74 3.25 -16.78
C GLU A 47 -12.03 1.74 -16.68
N GLU A 48 -11.51 0.96 -17.63
CA GLU A 48 -11.78 -0.48 -17.75
C GLU A 48 -10.51 -1.28 -18.07
N SER A 49 -10.31 -2.38 -17.33
CA SER A 49 -9.30 -3.41 -17.56
C SER A 49 -9.70 -4.68 -16.80
N GLU A 50 -9.26 -5.84 -17.28
CA GLU A 50 -9.37 -7.11 -16.56
C GLU A 50 -8.64 -7.07 -15.21
N ILE A 51 -7.45 -6.47 -15.16
CA ILE A 51 -6.65 -6.34 -13.92
C ILE A 51 -7.35 -5.39 -12.95
N LEU A 52 -7.89 -4.28 -13.45
CA LEU A 52 -8.66 -3.34 -12.64
C LEU A 52 -9.93 -3.99 -12.06
N THR A 53 -10.63 -4.78 -12.88
CA THR A 53 -11.82 -5.52 -12.47
C THR A 53 -11.49 -6.54 -11.38
N ALA A 54 -10.45 -7.37 -11.59
CA ALA A 54 -9.97 -8.31 -10.59
C ALA A 54 -9.54 -7.61 -9.28
N THR A 55 -8.94 -6.43 -9.39
CA THR A 55 -8.54 -5.62 -8.24
C THR A 55 -9.74 -5.10 -7.45
N LYS A 56 -10.78 -4.60 -8.12
CA LYS A 56 -12.05 -4.19 -7.47
C LYS A 56 -12.65 -5.37 -6.69
N HIS A 57 -12.72 -6.56 -7.29
CA HIS A 57 -13.19 -7.77 -6.60
C HIS A 57 -12.33 -8.16 -5.40
N ALA A 58 -10.99 -8.10 -5.54
CA ALA A 58 -10.07 -8.44 -4.46
C ALA A 58 -10.20 -7.48 -3.27
N LEU A 59 -10.39 -6.18 -3.52
CA LEU A 59 -10.59 -5.17 -2.47
C LEU A 59 -11.91 -5.39 -1.74
N VAL A 60 -13.00 -5.64 -2.47
CA VAL A 60 -14.31 -5.96 -1.85
C VAL A 60 -14.21 -7.23 -1.01
N ALA A 61 -13.65 -8.31 -1.55
CA ALA A 61 -13.47 -9.56 -0.82
C ALA A 61 -12.59 -9.38 0.43
N CYS A 62 -11.62 -8.47 0.39
CA CYS A 62 -10.80 -8.16 1.56
C CYS A 62 -11.58 -7.41 2.64
N LEU A 63 -12.40 -6.43 2.26
CA LEU A 63 -13.26 -5.66 3.18
C LEU A 63 -14.37 -6.52 3.79
N GLU A 64 -14.81 -7.56 3.07
CA GLU A 64 -15.71 -8.60 3.58
C GLU A 64 -15.01 -9.66 4.46
N GLY A 65 -13.69 -9.56 4.64
CA GLY A 65 -12.91 -10.52 5.41
C GLY A 65 -12.68 -11.88 4.73
N LYS A 66 -13.02 -12.01 3.44
CA LYS A 66 -12.85 -13.23 2.63
C LYS A 66 -11.46 -13.35 2.01
N LEU A 67 -10.75 -12.23 1.84
CA LEU A 67 -9.41 -12.18 1.25
C LEU A 67 -8.42 -11.47 2.19
N SER A 68 -7.17 -11.92 2.19
CA SER A 68 -6.12 -11.28 3.00
C SER A 68 -5.77 -9.87 2.49
N ALA A 69 -5.37 -8.98 3.40
CA ALA A 69 -4.91 -7.63 3.05
C ALA A 69 -3.66 -7.65 2.16
N GLY A 70 -2.80 -8.66 2.29
CA GLY A 70 -1.63 -8.85 1.43
C GLY A 70 -2.00 -9.18 -0.02
N SER A 71 -3.01 -10.02 -0.22
CA SER A 71 -3.54 -10.34 -1.56
C SER A 71 -4.20 -9.13 -2.21
N ALA A 72 -4.99 -8.37 -1.43
CA ALA A 72 -5.59 -7.12 -1.89
C ALA A 72 -4.53 -6.08 -2.29
N ARG A 73 -3.48 -5.94 -1.48
CA ARG A 73 -2.31 -5.10 -1.78
C ARG A 73 -1.64 -5.52 -3.08
N PHE A 74 -1.43 -6.82 -3.28
CA PHE A 74 -0.80 -7.33 -4.50
C PHE A 74 -1.62 -6.98 -5.75
N ALA A 75 -2.94 -7.23 -5.72
CA ALA A 75 -3.82 -6.87 -6.82
C ALA A 75 -3.79 -5.36 -7.10
N PHE A 76 -3.85 -4.54 -6.05
CA PHE A 76 -3.76 -3.08 -6.18
C PHE A 76 -2.45 -2.62 -6.83
N ILE A 77 -1.31 -3.24 -6.51
CA ILE A 77 -0.03 -2.94 -7.16
C ILE A 77 -0.05 -3.32 -8.64
N GLN A 78 -0.66 -4.45 -9.02
CA GLN A 78 -0.76 -4.84 -10.43
C GLN A 78 -1.60 -3.81 -11.21
N ALA A 79 -2.74 -3.40 -10.67
CA ALA A 79 -3.55 -2.35 -11.29
C ALA A 79 -2.77 -1.02 -11.38
N ALA A 80 -2.02 -0.65 -10.34
CA ALA A 80 -1.24 0.59 -10.35
C ALA A 80 -0.09 0.55 -11.40
N LYS A 81 0.53 -0.62 -11.58
CA LYS A 81 1.56 -0.84 -12.61
C LYS A 81 0.99 -0.76 -14.02
N GLU A 82 -0.17 -1.38 -14.24
CA GLU A 82 -0.88 -1.29 -15.51
C GLU A 82 -1.29 0.14 -15.84
N ALA A 83 -1.79 0.86 -14.84
CA ALA A 83 -2.13 2.27 -14.91
C ALA A 83 -0.93 3.21 -15.14
N GLY A 84 0.30 2.70 -15.00
CA GLY A 84 1.52 3.52 -15.07
C GLY A 84 1.66 4.52 -13.92
N ASN A 85 0.88 4.38 -12.85
CA ASN A 85 0.85 5.31 -11.72
C ASN A 85 1.52 4.76 -10.45
N TYR A 86 2.07 3.54 -10.50
CA TYR A 86 2.79 2.95 -9.38
C TYR A 86 4.15 3.63 -9.16
N VAL A 87 4.47 3.96 -7.91
CA VAL A 87 5.78 4.49 -7.50
C VAL A 87 6.50 3.46 -6.66
N ASP A 88 7.66 3.01 -7.14
CA ASP A 88 8.50 2.07 -6.40
C ASP A 88 8.94 2.64 -5.04
N GLU A 89 9.06 1.75 -4.06
CA GLU A 89 9.67 2.12 -2.78
C GLU A 89 11.12 2.52 -3.09
N PRO A 90 11.56 3.74 -2.72
CA PRO A 90 12.95 4.13 -2.92
C PRO A 90 13.80 3.14 -2.15
N GLU A 91 14.75 2.51 -2.83
CA GLU A 91 15.78 1.72 -2.18
C GLU A 91 16.36 2.58 -1.05
N ARG A 92 16.13 2.18 0.20
CA ARG A 92 16.86 2.79 1.31
C ARG A 92 18.30 2.44 1.02
N GLY A 93 19.09 3.42 0.57
CA GLY A 93 20.53 3.27 0.46
C GLY A 93 21.08 2.66 1.76
N PRO A 94 22.19 1.90 1.69
CA PRO A 94 22.74 1.22 2.85
C PRO A 94 22.80 2.20 4.01
N SER A 95 22.31 1.79 5.18
CA SER A 95 22.34 2.59 6.40
C SER A 95 23.78 2.98 6.67
N THR A 96 24.18 4.16 6.20
CA THR A 96 25.53 4.69 6.40
C THR A 96 25.57 5.32 7.79
N GLY A 97 25.15 4.54 8.79
CA GLY A 97 25.50 4.77 10.17
C GLY A 97 26.95 4.37 10.28
N LYS A 98 27.87 5.34 10.10
CA LYS A 98 29.25 5.16 10.56
C LYS A 98 29.15 4.66 11.99
N SER A 99 29.60 3.43 12.24
CA SER A 99 29.72 2.94 13.61
C SER A 99 30.66 3.89 14.33
N PHE A 100 30.14 4.65 15.28
CA PHE A 100 30.97 5.41 16.20
C PHE A 100 31.77 4.36 16.98
N ARG A 101 33.02 4.13 16.57
CA ARG A 101 33.98 3.31 17.30
C ARG A 101 34.20 3.98 18.65
N TRP A 102 33.59 3.45 19.69
CA TRP A 102 33.88 3.82 21.06
C TRP A 102 35.31 3.38 21.38
N HIS A 103 36.28 4.28 21.20
CA HIS A 103 37.62 4.06 21.72
C HIS A 103 37.56 4.15 23.24
N LYS A 104 37.57 3.00 23.91
CA LYS A 104 37.91 2.92 25.33
C LYS A 104 39.40 3.27 25.46
N SER A 105 39.72 4.53 25.73
CA SER A 105 41.01 4.91 26.30
C SER A 105 41.11 4.27 27.69
N LYS A 106 41.97 3.26 27.83
CA LYS A 106 42.46 2.81 29.14
C LYS A 106 43.34 3.94 29.70
N LEU A 107 42.70 4.87 30.40
CA LEU A 107 43.35 5.69 31.42
C LEU A 107 43.36 4.85 32.70
N TRP A 108 44.51 4.34 33.09
CA TRP A 108 44.89 4.31 34.50
C TRP A 108 46.42 4.31 34.65
N ARG A 109 46.81 5.04 35.70
CA ARG A 109 48.15 5.37 36.14
C ARG A 109 48.80 4.19 36.85
N ALA A 110 50.10 4.03 36.70
CA ALA A 110 51.01 3.55 37.76
C ALA A 110 52.41 4.10 37.46
#